data_AF-A0A8I2YTS5-F1
#
_entry.id   AF-A0A8I2YTS5-F1
#
_cell.length_a   1.000
_cell.length_b   1.000
_cell.length_c   1.000
_cell.angle_alpha   90.00
_cell.angle_beta   90.00
_cell.angle_gamma   90.00
#
_symmetry.space_group_name_H-M   'P 1'
#
loop_
_entity.id
_entity.type
_entity.pdbx_description
1 polymer ?
#
loop_
_entity_poly.entity_id
_entity_poly.type
_entity_poly.pdbx_seq_one_letter_code
_entity_poly.pdbx_strand_id
1 'polypeptide(L)'
;MASQIGPQPAHVDFEETLASLESLPLFMKSLPSDSSDDVAIQALQRLAHDGTPDEIAQSFKDQGNDYFKGRRYREALGFYTQGLDAQPTDSTLQETLYCNRAACNLELKNYGSVLKDCSKALCINARSSKALYRSAAALLALDRLEEAQDCCDRCLVFDAHNQAVQSLRSRTESVRKAKDRQRQENEERLRREREEKQLLRIAFKERHLYPTSSPQGTLDNPYSPHFDSDDPTRSTLIFPVFFLYPQYATSDVIAHFVEDTTFYQEYTANNLVVYAMTHRRRLLKVGKKMTLRDVCKAAREKDVEPADGLEIKDGYLTFAVLPRGSEEQRWVDEFKRTKTSQSLETDHAKDIDKGVKLGPPCLSTTRSFVPANAPQTSPDETETSLAQALIDLENNVPELKAELRPLQISAAREVDVRGGKKAIVVFVPVPQLKAFHKIQQRLTRELEKKFSDRHVIFVAQRRMLSKPTRNSRTKQKRPRSRTLTSVHEKILEDLVFPTEIVGKRMRVAVDGSKLLKVILDSKDATSLEYKLDSFSSVYRRLTGKDVVFEFPPANPE
;
A
#
# COMPACT_ATOMS: atom_id res chain seq x y z
N MET A 1 54.23 -42.12 17.65
CA MET A 1 53.62 -43.38 17.19
C MET A 1 52.17 -43.09 16.87
N ALA A 2 51.79 -43.24 15.60
CA ALA A 2 50.45 -42.91 15.11
C ALA A 2 49.48 -44.07 15.39
N SER A 3 48.34 -43.76 16.01
CA SER A 3 47.22 -44.68 16.21
C SER A 3 46.33 -44.68 14.97
N GLN A 4 46.41 -45.74 14.16
CA GLN A 4 45.45 -46.01 13.09
C GLN A 4 44.14 -46.57 13.69
N ILE A 5 43.05 -45.85 13.47
CA ILE A 5 41.68 -46.24 13.82
C ILE A 5 41.04 -46.78 12.53
N GLY A 6 40.54 -48.02 12.60
CA GLY A 6 39.61 -48.78 11.73
C GLY A 6 39.27 -48.38 10.28
N PRO A 7 38.78 -49.33 9.44
CA PRO A 7 38.33 -49.03 8.08
C PRO A 7 37.14 -48.07 8.14
N GLN A 8 37.27 -46.89 7.52
CA GLN A 8 36.16 -45.95 7.37
C GLN A 8 35.15 -46.49 6.33
N PRO A 9 33.83 -46.36 6.57
CA PRO A 9 32.82 -46.74 5.60
C PRO A 9 32.95 -45.87 4.34
N ALA A 10 32.76 -46.49 3.17
CA ALA A 10 32.84 -45.81 1.89
C ALA A 10 31.87 -44.62 1.85
N HIS A 11 32.33 -43.49 1.29
CA HIS A 11 31.51 -42.30 1.11
C HIS A 11 30.41 -42.62 0.08
N VAL A 12 29.21 -42.95 0.56
CA VAL A 12 28.06 -43.23 -0.29
C VAL A 12 27.37 -41.92 -0.60
N ASP A 13 27.34 -41.53 -1.88
CA ASP A 13 26.62 -40.34 -2.30
C ASP A 13 25.11 -40.60 -2.17
N PHE A 14 24.45 -39.82 -1.31
CA PHE A 14 23.08 -40.10 -0.89
C PHE A 14 22.08 -39.86 -2.04
N GLU A 15 22.37 -38.89 -2.92
CA GLU A 15 21.55 -38.63 -4.10
C GLU A 15 21.67 -39.76 -5.14
N GLU A 16 22.87 -40.30 -5.33
CA GLU A 16 23.12 -41.39 -6.28
C GLU A 16 22.47 -42.70 -5.81
N THR A 17 22.57 -43.00 -4.52
CA THR A 17 21.90 -44.17 -3.93
C THR A 17 20.38 -44.05 -3.98
N LEU A 18 19.81 -42.87 -3.72
CA LEU A 18 18.38 -42.64 -3.89
C LEU A 18 17.95 -42.76 -5.36
N ALA A 19 18.71 -42.23 -6.30
CA ALA A 19 18.44 -42.39 -7.73
C ALA A 19 18.47 -43.86 -8.17
N SER A 20 19.39 -44.66 -7.61
CA SER A 20 19.47 -46.11 -7.86
C SER A 20 18.32 -46.89 -7.23
N LEU A 21 17.75 -46.42 -6.12
CA LEU A 21 16.57 -47.03 -5.51
C LEU A 21 15.31 -46.68 -6.30
N GLU A 22 15.18 -45.44 -6.76
CA GLU A 22 14.04 -45.00 -7.58
C GLU A 22 13.97 -45.69 -8.95
N SER A 23 15.05 -46.32 -9.42
CA SER A 23 15.05 -47.14 -10.64
C SER A 23 14.59 -48.58 -10.41
N LEU A 24 14.53 -49.06 -9.15
CA LEU A 24 14.03 -50.40 -8.84
C LEU A 24 12.49 -50.42 -8.90
N PRO A 25 11.88 -51.47 -9.49
CA PRO A 25 10.43 -51.55 -9.69
C PRO A 25 9.62 -51.49 -8.39
N LEU A 26 10.22 -51.85 -7.24
CA LEU A 26 9.57 -51.80 -5.92
C LEU A 26 9.45 -50.38 -5.34
N PHE A 27 10.29 -49.44 -5.79
CA PHE A 27 10.39 -48.08 -5.22
C PHE A 27 10.13 -46.97 -6.25
N MET A 28 9.76 -47.33 -7.48
CA MET A 28 9.37 -46.39 -8.54
C MET A 28 8.10 -45.60 -8.15
N LYS A 29 8.13 -44.28 -8.35
CA LYS A 29 6.99 -43.37 -8.10
C LYS A 29 6.00 -43.30 -9.27
N SER A 30 6.44 -43.66 -10.47
CA SER A 30 5.64 -43.68 -11.70
C SER A 30 6.28 -44.60 -12.73
N LEU A 31 5.48 -45.34 -13.49
CA LEU A 31 5.97 -46.18 -14.59
C LEU A 31 6.41 -45.28 -15.77
N PRO A 32 7.64 -45.45 -16.33
CA PRO A 32 8.07 -44.75 -17.53
C PRO A 32 7.15 -45.06 -18.73
N SER A 33 6.85 -44.07 -19.58
CA SER A 33 6.00 -44.24 -20.77
C SER A 33 6.75 -44.85 -21.96
N ASP A 34 8.07 -44.68 -22.03
CA ASP A 34 8.90 -45.18 -23.11
C ASP A 34 9.58 -46.48 -22.67
N SER A 35 9.40 -47.51 -23.49
CA SER A 35 9.80 -48.89 -23.30
C SER A 35 11.23 -49.05 -22.79
N SER A 36 11.39 -49.28 -21.49
CA SER A 36 12.60 -49.89 -20.94
C SER A 36 12.63 -51.38 -21.30
N ASP A 37 13.78 -51.89 -21.74
CA ASP A 37 14.01 -53.31 -22.08
C ASP A 37 13.88 -54.29 -20.90
N ASP A 38 13.51 -53.78 -19.72
CA ASP A 38 13.32 -54.56 -18.51
C ASP A 38 11.97 -55.30 -18.51
N VAL A 39 12.05 -56.63 -18.61
CA VAL A 39 10.90 -57.56 -18.67
C VAL A 39 9.98 -57.38 -17.46
N ALA A 40 10.53 -57.02 -16.29
CA ALA A 40 9.75 -56.77 -15.08
C ALA A 40 8.87 -55.52 -15.19
N ILE A 41 9.40 -54.44 -15.78
CA ILE A 41 8.66 -53.18 -15.97
C ILE A 41 7.58 -53.36 -17.04
N GLN A 42 7.85 -54.13 -18.10
CA GLN A 42 6.85 -54.49 -19.11
C GLN A 42 5.75 -55.39 -18.56
N ALA A 43 6.09 -56.35 -17.67
CA ALA A 43 5.09 -57.18 -17.00
C ALA A 43 4.21 -56.35 -16.04
N LEU A 44 4.80 -55.38 -15.33
CA LEU A 44 4.07 -54.45 -14.46
C LEU A 44 3.20 -53.46 -15.26
N GLN A 45 3.66 -52.97 -16.41
CA GLN A 45 2.84 -52.17 -17.34
C GLN A 45 1.66 -52.98 -17.87
N ARG A 46 1.86 -54.25 -18.26
CA ARG A 46 0.76 -55.12 -18.70
C ARG A 46 -0.24 -55.39 -17.58
N LEU A 47 0.22 -55.67 -16.36
CA LEU A 47 -0.64 -55.83 -15.18
C LEU A 47 -1.43 -54.56 -14.82
N ALA A 48 -0.82 -53.37 -14.99
CA ALA A 48 -1.50 -52.09 -14.75
C ALA A 48 -2.54 -51.75 -15.84
N HIS A 49 -2.42 -52.34 -17.04
CA HIS A 49 -3.30 -52.15 -18.20
C HIS A 49 -4.20 -53.37 -18.51
N ASP A 50 -4.27 -54.37 -17.62
CA ASP A 50 -5.16 -55.53 -17.78
C ASP A 50 -6.59 -55.15 -17.37
N GLY A 51 -7.34 -54.59 -18.32
CA GLY A 51 -8.77 -54.30 -18.17
C GLY A 51 -9.32 -53.43 -19.29
N THR A 52 -10.62 -53.49 -19.52
CA THR A 52 -11.27 -52.50 -20.40
C THR A 52 -11.17 -51.10 -19.77
N PRO A 53 -11.13 -50.01 -20.55
CA PRO A 53 -11.07 -48.64 -20.02
C PRO A 53 -12.13 -48.33 -18.96
N ASP A 54 -13.33 -48.90 -19.11
CA ASP A 54 -14.43 -48.76 -18.16
C ASP A 54 -14.19 -49.51 -16.84
N GLU A 55 -13.62 -50.72 -16.88
CA GLU A 55 -13.26 -51.50 -15.67
C GLU A 55 -12.14 -50.83 -14.88
N ILE A 56 -11.15 -50.26 -15.58
CA ILE A 56 -10.06 -49.51 -14.95
C ILE A 56 -10.60 -48.24 -14.29
N ALA A 57 -11.42 -47.48 -15.01
CA ALA A 57 -12.08 -46.28 -14.46
C ALA A 57 -12.99 -46.59 -13.27
N GLN A 58 -13.69 -47.73 -13.31
CA GLN A 58 -14.53 -48.22 -12.23
C GLN A 58 -13.70 -48.58 -10.99
N SER A 59 -12.59 -49.31 -11.15
CA SER A 59 -11.66 -49.63 -10.06
C SER A 59 -11.13 -48.37 -9.38
N PHE A 60 -10.69 -47.37 -10.16
CA PHE A 60 -10.23 -46.09 -9.63
C PHE A 60 -11.33 -45.28 -8.95
N LYS A 61 -12.58 -45.35 -9.46
CA LYS A 61 -13.73 -44.74 -8.80
C LYS A 61 -13.93 -45.33 -7.40
N ASP A 62 -13.86 -46.65 -7.28
CA ASP A 62 -14.13 -47.34 -6.02
C ASP A 62 -13.01 -47.09 -5.00
N GLN A 63 -11.74 -47.11 -5.43
CA GLN A 63 -10.62 -46.65 -4.61
C GLN A 63 -10.80 -45.20 -4.15
N GLY A 64 -11.12 -44.29 -5.07
CA GLY A 64 -11.37 -42.88 -4.75
C GLY A 64 -12.50 -42.70 -3.72
N ASN A 65 -13.55 -43.50 -3.80
CA ASN A 65 -14.66 -43.48 -2.85
C ASN A 65 -14.21 -43.87 -1.43
N ASP A 66 -13.31 -44.84 -1.30
CA ASP A 66 -12.80 -45.25 0.01
C ASP A 66 -11.89 -44.19 0.64
N TYR A 67 -11.04 -43.54 -0.16
CA TYR A 67 -10.29 -42.36 0.30
C TYR A 67 -11.20 -41.19 0.66
N PHE A 68 -12.29 -40.98 -0.08
CA PHE A 68 -13.28 -39.95 0.20
C PHE A 68 -13.99 -40.19 1.54
N LYS A 69 -14.41 -41.43 1.82
CA LYS A 69 -14.96 -41.82 3.13
C LYS A 69 -13.93 -41.60 4.25
N GLY A 70 -12.66 -41.87 3.97
CA GLY A 70 -11.54 -41.59 4.86
C GLY A 70 -11.20 -40.10 5.04
N ARG A 71 -11.95 -39.17 4.44
CA ARG A 71 -11.71 -37.71 4.43
C ARG A 71 -10.35 -37.29 3.83
N ARG A 72 -9.70 -38.18 3.08
CA ARG A 72 -8.43 -37.94 2.38
C ARG A 72 -8.70 -37.43 0.97
N TYR A 73 -9.18 -36.19 0.91
CA TYR A 73 -9.73 -35.62 -0.33
C TYR A 73 -8.68 -35.35 -1.42
N ARG A 74 -7.42 -35.13 -1.04
CA ARG A 74 -6.34 -34.84 -1.99
C ARG A 74 -5.94 -36.11 -2.76
N GLU A 75 -5.86 -37.23 -2.06
CA GLU A 75 -5.57 -38.55 -2.62
C GLU A 75 -6.77 -39.06 -3.43
N ALA A 76 -7.99 -38.91 -2.90
CA ALA A 76 -9.21 -39.23 -3.64
C ALA A 76 -9.31 -38.48 -4.99
N LEU A 77 -8.91 -37.20 -5.02
CA LEU A 77 -8.85 -36.40 -6.25
C LEU A 77 -7.89 -37.01 -7.28
N GLY A 78 -6.74 -37.53 -6.83
CA GLY A 78 -5.78 -38.23 -7.69
C GLY A 78 -6.41 -39.44 -8.37
N PHE A 79 -7.05 -40.32 -7.59
CA PHE A 79 -7.71 -41.51 -8.13
C PHE A 79 -8.87 -41.19 -9.08
N TYR A 80 -9.71 -40.19 -8.77
CA TYR A 80 -10.76 -39.78 -9.71
C TYR A 80 -10.20 -39.14 -10.99
N THR A 81 -9.01 -38.54 -10.93
CA THR A 81 -8.35 -38.01 -12.12
C THR A 81 -7.80 -39.15 -12.98
N GLN A 82 -7.13 -40.12 -12.37
CA GLN A 82 -6.67 -41.34 -13.06
C GLN A 82 -7.84 -42.10 -13.71
N GLY A 83 -8.99 -42.19 -13.03
CA GLY A 83 -10.19 -42.81 -13.60
C GLY A 83 -10.76 -42.04 -14.81
N LEU A 84 -10.59 -40.73 -14.88
CA LEU A 84 -10.97 -39.92 -16.05
C LEU A 84 -9.91 -40.01 -17.16
N ASP A 85 -8.62 -40.11 -16.81
CA ASP A 85 -7.51 -40.25 -17.74
C ASP A 85 -7.52 -41.60 -18.46
N ALA A 86 -8.13 -42.63 -17.84
CA ALA A 86 -8.43 -43.92 -18.48
C ALA A 86 -9.45 -43.81 -19.63
N GLN A 87 -10.10 -42.66 -19.82
CA GLN A 87 -11.08 -42.39 -20.88
C GLN A 87 -12.21 -43.45 -20.97
N PRO A 88 -13.04 -43.56 -19.92
CA PRO A 88 -14.18 -44.47 -19.94
C PRO A 88 -15.13 -44.13 -21.10
N THR A 89 -15.62 -45.16 -21.78
CA THR A 89 -16.64 -45.06 -22.82
C THR A 89 -18.04 -44.90 -22.23
N ASP A 90 -18.26 -45.36 -20.99
CA ASP A 90 -19.53 -45.15 -20.30
C ASP A 90 -19.70 -43.70 -19.82
N SER A 91 -20.68 -43.02 -20.42
CA SER A 91 -21.07 -41.65 -20.09
C SER A 91 -21.52 -41.50 -18.64
N THR A 92 -22.19 -42.51 -18.07
CA THR A 92 -22.71 -42.44 -16.69
C THR A 92 -21.60 -42.57 -15.66
N LEU A 93 -20.61 -43.43 -15.92
CA LEU A 93 -19.39 -43.54 -15.15
C LEU A 93 -18.58 -42.24 -15.20
N GLN A 94 -18.45 -41.65 -16.40
CA GLN A 94 -17.76 -40.39 -16.61
C GLN A 94 -18.44 -39.22 -15.84
N GLU A 95 -19.78 -39.12 -15.89
CA GLU A 95 -20.55 -38.15 -15.09
C GLU A 95 -20.26 -38.31 -13.59
N THR A 96 -20.29 -39.56 -13.10
CA THR A 96 -20.07 -39.87 -11.68
C THR A 96 -18.66 -39.48 -11.22
N LEU A 97 -17.64 -39.76 -12.04
CA LEU A 97 -16.26 -39.38 -11.78
C LEU A 97 -16.08 -37.86 -11.71
N TYR A 98 -16.63 -37.11 -12.68
CA TYR A 98 -16.60 -35.64 -12.64
C TYR A 98 -17.32 -35.08 -11.40
N CYS A 99 -18.49 -35.65 -11.07
CA CYS A 99 -19.23 -35.29 -9.88
C CYS A 99 -18.42 -35.53 -8.60
N ASN A 100 -17.81 -36.70 -8.44
CA ASN A 100 -17.05 -37.06 -7.24
C ASN A 100 -15.76 -36.23 -7.12
N ARG A 101 -15.07 -35.96 -8.24
CA ARG A 101 -13.93 -35.03 -8.25
C ARG A 101 -14.33 -33.61 -7.86
N ALA A 102 -15.49 -33.14 -8.33
CA ALA A 102 -16.05 -31.86 -7.91
C ALA A 102 -16.35 -31.83 -6.40
N ALA A 103 -16.78 -32.94 -5.81
CA ALA A 103 -17.00 -33.05 -4.37
C ALA A 103 -15.69 -32.89 -3.57
N CYS A 104 -14.61 -33.57 -4.00
CA CYS A 104 -13.29 -33.40 -3.40
C CYS A 104 -12.81 -31.95 -3.48
N ASN A 105 -12.95 -31.34 -4.66
CA ASN A 105 -12.56 -29.95 -4.88
C ASN A 105 -13.39 -28.96 -4.03
N LEU A 106 -14.65 -29.27 -3.74
CA LEU A 106 -15.50 -28.46 -2.87
C LEU A 106 -15.01 -28.49 -1.41
N GLU A 107 -14.67 -29.67 -0.89
CA GLU A 107 -14.10 -29.85 0.46
C GLU A 107 -12.72 -29.18 0.57
N LEU A 108 -11.91 -29.25 -0.50
CA LEU A 108 -10.62 -28.58 -0.60
C LEU A 108 -10.72 -27.06 -0.86
N LYS A 109 -11.94 -26.51 -1.00
CA LYS A 109 -12.23 -25.09 -1.28
C LYS A 109 -11.65 -24.59 -2.62
N ASN A 110 -11.44 -25.49 -3.57
CA ASN A 110 -11.00 -25.19 -4.94
C ASN A 110 -12.20 -24.88 -5.84
N TYR A 111 -12.95 -23.82 -5.53
CA TYR A 111 -14.25 -23.54 -6.17
C TYR A 111 -14.19 -23.38 -7.69
N GLY A 112 -13.09 -22.84 -8.24
CA GLY A 112 -12.92 -22.73 -9.69
C GLY A 112 -12.86 -24.08 -10.41
N SER A 113 -12.22 -25.09 -9.79
CA SER A 113 -12.15 -26.44 -10.33
C SER A 113 -13.49 -27.17 -10.20
N VAL A 114 -14.23 -26.93 -9.10
CA VAL A 114 -15.60 -27.46 -8.93
C VAL A 114 -16.48 -27.05 -10.11
N LEU A 115 -16.48 -25.77 -10.49
CA LEU A 115 -17.31 -25.29 -11.59
C LEU A 115 -16.93 -25.89 -12.94
N LYS A 116 -15.64 -26.14 -13.17
CA LYS A 116 -15.17 -26.83 -14.40
C LYS A 116 -15.64 -28.27 -14.44
N ASP A 117 -15.50 -28.99 -13.33
CA ASP A 117 -15.90 -30.40 -13.23
C ASP A 117 -17.42 -30.56 -13.32
N CYS A 118 -18.17 -29.70 -12.63
CA CYS A 118 -19.63 -29.68 -12.71
C CYS A 118 -20.14 -29.28 -14.10
N SER A 119 -19.47 -28.34 -14.79
CA SER A 119 -19.83 -27.99 -16.18
C SER A 119 -19.70 -29.20 -17.11
N LYS A 120 -18.59 -29.94 -17.01
CA LYS A 120 -18.38 -31.18 -17.78
C LYS A 120 -19.41 -32.26 -17.44
N ALA A 121 -19.72 -32.44 -16.16
CA ALA A 121 -20.78 -33.37 -15.73
C ALA A 121 -22.16 -32.97 -16.29
N LEU A 122 -22.47 -31.67 -16.34
CA LEU A 122 -23.74 -31.17 -16.89
C LEU A 122 -23.82 -31.26 -18.42
N CYS A 123 -22.69 -31.25 -19.13
CA CYS A 123 -22.66 -31.55 -20.56
C CYS A 123 -23.05 -33.02 -20.85
N ILE A 124 -22.68 -33.93 -19.97
CA ILE A 124 -23.03 -35.36 -20.08
C ILE A 124 -24.47 -35.59 -19.61
N ASN A 125 -24.81 -35.08 -18.43
CA ASN A 125 -26.13 -35.18 -17.83
C ASN A 125 -26.63 -33.80 -17.36
N ALA A 126 -27.43 -33.17 -18.21
CA ALA A 126 -28.00 -31.84 -17.94
C ALA A 126 -28.95 -31.80 -16.72
N ARG A 127 -29.46 -32.95 -16.27
CA ARG A 127 -30.41 -33.08 -15.14
C ARG A 127 -29.75 -33.62 -13.86
N SER A 128 -28.43 -33.50 -13.73
CA SER A 128 -27.71 -33.97 -12.54
C SER A 128 -27.89 -33.04 -11.33
N SER A 129 -28.76 -33.43 -10.37
CA SER A 129 -28.99 -32.66 -9.14
C SER A 129 -27.71 -32.46 -8.31
N LYS A 130 -26.81 -33.46 -8.29
CA LYS A 130 -25.55 -33.41 -7.53
C LYS A 130 -24.58 -32.37 -8.10
N ALA A 131 -24.48 -32.29 -9.43
CA ALA A 131 -23.62 -31.30 -10.09
C ALA A 131 -24.16 -29.87 -9.89
N LEU A 132 -25.48 -29.67 -10.02
CA LEU A 132 -26.10 -28.36 -9.79
C LEU A 132 -25.97 -27.89 -8.34
N TYR A 133 -26.18 -28.79 -7.37
CA TYR A 133 -25.99 -28.47 -5.95
C TYR A 133 -24.55 -28.03 -5.64
N ARG A 134 -23.55 -28.79 -6.12
CA ARG A 134 -22.13 -28.49 -5.89
C ARG A 134 -21.71 -27.19 -6.57
N SER A 135 -22.21 -26.91 -7.77
CA SER A 135 -22.03 -25.62 -8.46
C SER A 135 -22.62 -24.47 -7.65
N ALA A 136 -23.85 -24.59 -7.19
CA ALA A 136 -24.51 -23.57 -6.38
C ALA A 136 -23.75 -23.31 -5.06
N ALA A 137 -23.26 -24.36 -4.40
CA ALA A 137 -22.48 -24.23 -3.17
C ALA A 137 -21.14 -23.52 -3.41
N ALA A 138 -20.45 -23.84 -4.51
CA ALA A 138 -19.22 -23.15 -4.92
C ALA A 138 -19.46 -21.68 -5.29
N LEU A 139 -20.55 -21.38 -6.01
CA LEU A 139 -20.93 -20.02 -6.40
C LEU A 139 -21.31 -19.15 -5.20
N LEU A 140 -22.01 -19.73 -4.21
CA LEU A 140 -22.31 -19.06 -2.94
C LEU A 140 -21.01 -18.70 -2.20
N ALA A 141 -20.03 -19.61 -2.16
CA ALA A 141 -18.73 -19.35 -1.54
C ALA A 141 -17.91 -18.29 -2.30
N LEU A 142 -18.11 -18.17 -3.62
CA LEU A 142 -17.51 -17.13 -4.46
C LEU A 142 -18.29 -15.80 -4.47
N ASP A 143 -19.34 -15.66 -3.66
CA ASP A 143 -20.20 -14.46 -3.58
C ASP A 143 -20.88 -14.09 -4.92
N ARG A 144 -21.06 -15.09 -5.80
CA ARG A 144 -21.79 -15.00 -7.08
C ARG A 144 -23.24 -15.45 -6.89
N LEU A 145 -23.99 -14.63 -6.15
CA LEU A 145 -25.32 -15.00 -5.62
C LEU A 145 -26.38 -15.22 -6.70
N GLU A 146 -26.34 -14.48 -7.81
CA GLU A 146 -27.33 -14.61 -8.89
C GLU A 146 -27.21 -15.95 -9.62
N GLU A 147 -25.99 -16.34 -9.96
CA GLU A 147 -25.72 -17.62 -10.61
C GLU A 147 -25.96 -18.81 -9.67
N ALA A 148 -25.71 -18.65 -8.37
CA ALA A 148 -26.02 -19.66 -7.37
C ALA A 148 -27.53 -19.92 -7.26
N GLN A 149 -28.36 -18.86 -7.35
CA GLN A 149 -29.82 -18.97 -7.39
C GLN A 149 -30.28 -19.67 -8.67
N ASP A 150 -29.76 -19.29 -9.83
CA ASP A 150 -30.09 -19.94 -11.11
C ASP A 150 -29.81 -21.45 -11.06
N CYS A 151 -28.65 -21.85 -10.52
CA CYS A 151 -28.31 -23.27 -10.37
C CYS A 151 -29.30 -24.01 -9.44
N CYS A 152 -29.75 -23.36 -8.36
CA CYS A 152 -30.76 -23.94 -7.45
C CYS A 152 -32.12 -24.06 -8.13
N ASP A 153 -32.57 -23.00 -8.82
CA ASP A 153 -33.86 -22.97 -9.51
C ASP A 153 -33.90 -24.04 -10.62
N ARG A 154 -32.84 -24.15 -11.43
CA ARG A 154 -32.71 -25.20 -12.45
C ARG A 154 -32.76 -26.61 -11.87
N CYS A 155 -32.20 -26.82 -10.68
CA CYS A 155 -32.25 -28.11 -10.02
C CYS A 155 -33.66 -28.44 -9.50
N LEU A 156 -34.36 -27.45 -8.92
CA LEU A 156 -35.71 -27.62 -8.38
C LEU A 156 -36.80 -27.83 -9.44
N VAL A 157 -36.55 -27.44 -10.69
CA VAL A 157 -37.44 -27.73 -11.83
C VAL A 157 -37.65 -29.24 -12.03
N PHE A 158 -36.61 -30.06 -11.80
CA PHE A 158 -36.67 -31.51 -12.00
C PHE A 158 -36.67 -32.31 -10.69
N ASP A 159 -36.07 -31.78 -9.63
CA ASP A 159 -35.96 -32.42 -8.32
C ASP A 159 -36.51 -31.48 -7.23
N ALA A 160 -37.83 -31.26 -7.28
CA ALA A 160 -38.51 -30.29 -6.43
C ALA A 160 -38.44 -30.63 -4.93
N HIS A 161 -38.28 -31.90 -4.56
CA HIS A 161 -38.27 -32.37 -3.17
C HIS A 161 -36.87 -32.38 -2.52
N ASN A 162 -35.83 -31.91 -3.23
CA ASN A 162 -34.47 -31.90 -2.73
C ASN A 162 -34.26 -30.87 -1.59
N GLN A 163 -34.32 -31.35 -0.35
CA GLN A 163 -34.15 -30.52 0.86
C GLN A 163 -32.81 -29.78 0.89
N ALA A 164 -31.73 -30.39 0.40
CA ALA A 164 -30.41 -29.78 0.40
C ALA A 164 -30.37 -28.54 -0.51
N VAL A 165 -30.97 -28.62 -1.71
CA VAL A 165 -31.04 -27.50 -2.65
C VAL A 165 -31.99 -26.40 -2.16
N GLN A 166 -33.15 -26.77 -1.59
CA GLN A 166 -34.07 -25.81 -0.99
C GLN A 166 -33.42 -25.00 0.13
N SER A 167 -32.67 -25.67 1.01
CA SER A 167 -31.93 -25.01 2.10
C SER A 167 -30.81 -24.08 1.58
N LEU A 168 -30.14 -24.48 0.49
CA LEU A 168 -29.10 -23.67 -0.13
C LEU A 168 -29.67 -22.43 -0.83
N ARG A 169 -30.83 -22.56 -1.47
CA ARG A 169 -31.57 -21.47 -2.11
C ARG A 169 -32.01 -20.43 -1.10
N SER A 170 -32.65 -20.84 0.00
CA SER A 170 -33.11 -19.92 1.05
C SER A 170 -31.94 -19.19 1.72
N ARG A 171 -30.82 -19.88 1.96
CA ARG A 171 -29.59 -19.28 2.45
C ARG A 171 -29.04 -18.23 1.47
N THR A 172 -28.94 -18.58 0.19
CA THR A 172 -28.43 -17.67 -0.86
C THR A 172 -29.31 -16.44 -1.00
N GLU A 173 -30.64 -16.60 -0.87
CA GLU A 173 -31.61 -15.50 -0.95
C GLU A 173 -31.49 -14.55 0.25
N SER A 174 -31.32 -15.11 1.45
CA SER A 174 -31.11 -14.32 2.67
C SER A 174 -29.84 -13.48 2.60
N VAL A 175 -28.74 -14.07 2.10
CA VAL A 175 -27.47 -13.36 1.88
C VAL A 175 -27.63 -12.26 0.84
N ARG A 176 -28.33 -12.52 -0.26
CA ARG A 176 -28.62 -11.52 -1.31
C ARG A 176 -29.42 -10.35 -0.74
N LYS A 177 -30.53 -10.61 -0.06
CA LYS A 177 -31.38 -9.58 0.57
C LYS A 177 -30.62 -8.73 1.58
N ALA A 178 -29.73 -9.33 2.37
CA ALA A 178 -28.89 -8.60 3.32
C ALA A 178 -27.89 -7.67 2.60
N LYS A 179 -27.26 -8.15 1.52
CA LYS A 179 -26.31 -7.37 0.73
C LYS A 179 -26.97 -6.23 -0.04
N ASP A 180 -28.16 -6.45 -0.57
CA ASP A 180 -28.94 -5.44 -1.27
C ASP A 180 -29.41 -4.34 -0.30
N ARG A 181 -29.88 -4.71 0.90
CA ARG A 181 -30.19 -3.76 1.98
C ARG A 181 -28.97 -2.92 2.36
N GLN A 182 -27.82 -3.56 2.56
CA GLN A 182 -26.58 -2.86 2.89
C GLN A 182 -26.13 -1.92 1.77
N ARG A 183 -26.34 -2.29 0.49
CA ARG A 183 -26.07 -1.42 -0.65
C ARG A 183 -26.96 -0.19 -0.63
N GLN A 184 -28.27 -0.37 -0.43
CA GLN A 184 -29.24 0.73 -0.36
C GLN A 184 -28.93 1.69 0.80
N GLU A 185 -28.68 1.19 2.02
CA GLU A 185 -28.32 2.00 3.18
C GLU A 185 -27.03 2.81 2.94
N ASN A 186 -26.02 2.22 2.31
CA ASN A 186 -24.78 2.90 1.97
C ASN A 186 -24.98 3.98 0.89
N GLU A 187 -25.80 3.71 -0.12
CA GLU A 187 -26.14 4.68 -1.18
C GLU A 187 -26.93 5.87 -0.61
N GLU A 188 -27.91 5.63 0.25
CA GLU A 188 -28.66 6.68 0.95
C GLU A 188 -27.76 7.51 1.86
N ARG A 189 -26.89 6.87 2.65
CA ARG A 189 -25.91 7.56 3.50
C ARG A 189 -24.99 8.44 2.67
N LEU A 190 -24.49 7.94 1.54
CA LEU A 190 -23.63 8.69 0.63
C LEU A 190 -24.38 9.84 -0.05
N ARG A 191 -25.68 9.67 -0.34
CA ARG A 191 -26.52 10.74 -0.87
C ARG A 191 -26.66 11.88 0.14
N ARG A 192 -27.00 11.56 1.40
CA ARG A 192 -27.10 12.55 2.49
C ARG A 192 -25.79 13.30 2.72
N GLU A 193 -24.66 12.58 2.78
CA GLU A 193 -23.33 13.21 2.94
C GLU A 193 -22.99 14.15 1.77
N ARG A 194 -23.42 13.84 0.54
CA ARG A 194 -23.21 14.72 -0.63
C ARG A 194 -24.08 15.97 -0.57
N GLU A 195 -25.36 15.82 -0.23
CA GLU A 195 -26.30 16.92 -0.07
C GLU A 195 -25.83 17.87 1.03
N GLU A 196 -25.45 17.34 2.19
CA GLU A 196 -24.91 18.11 3.31
C GLU A 196 -23.63 18.86 2.93
N LYS A 197 -22.69 18.19 2.25
CA LYS A 197 -21.45 18.83 1.79
C LYS A 197 -21.70 19.92 0.75
N GLN A 198 -22.70 19.76 -0.12
CA GLN A 198 -23.10 20.78 -1.07
C GLN A 198 -23.72 21.99 -0.37
N LEU A 199 -24.64 21.76 0.57
CA LEU A 199 -25.23 22.82 1.39
C LEU A 199 -24.17 23.58 2.18
N LEU A 200 -23.24 22.88 2.82
CA LEU A 200 -22.14 23.49 3.57
C LEU A 200 -21.24 24.35 2.65
N ARG A 201 -20.97 23.88 1.42
CA ARG A 201 -20.20 24.64 0.43
C ARG A 201 -20.92 25.91 -0.04
N ILE A 202 -22.24 25.85 -0.21
CA ILE A 202 -23.06 27.03 -0.54
C ILE A 202 -23.01 28.03 0.62
N ALA A 203 -23.21 27.55 1.85
CA ALA A 203 -23.19 28.37 3.05
C ALA A 203 -21.82 29.03 3.32
N PHE A 204 -20.71 28.33 3.03
CA PHE A 204 -19.36 28.92 3.08
C PHE A 204 -19.18 30.04 2.05
N LYS A 205 -19.70 29.85 0.83
CA LYS A 205 -19.61 30.85 -0.22
C LYS A 205 -20.39 32.11 0.12
N GLU A 206 -21.59 31.97 0.68
CA GLU A 206 -22.43 33.10 1.14
C GLU A 206 -21.77 33.89 2.28
N ARG A 207 -20.98 33.20 3.13
CA ARG A 207 -20.28 33.80 4.28
C ARG A 207 -18.85 34.23 3.98
N HIS A 208 -18.39 34.12 2.73
CA HIS A 208 -17.02 34.42 2.31
C HIS A 208 -15.96 33.66 3.14
N LEU A 209 -16.20 32.37 3.34
CA LEU A 209 -15.28 31.47 4.05
C LEU A 209 -14.47 30.65 3.05
N TYR A 210 -13.15 30.69 3.19
CA TYR A 210 -12.22 30.02 2.28
C TYR A 210 -11.51 28.86 3.00
N PRO A 211 -11.85 27.60 2.70
CA PRO A 211 -11.15 26.46 3.26
C PRO A 211 -9.76 26.31 2.62
N THR A 212 -8.71 26.45 3.43
CA THR A 212 -7.32 26.23 3.03
C THR A 212 -6.77 25.00 3.76
N SER A 213 -6.21 24.07 3.01
CA SER A 213 -5.50 22.91 3.58
C SER A 213 -4.00 23.19 3.60
N SER A 214 -3.34 23.01 4.74
CA SER A 214 -1.90 23.13 4.83
C SER A 214 -1.19 21.93 4.17
N PRO A 215 -0.08 22.14 3.45
CA PRO A 215 0.67 21.06 2.80
C PRO A 215 1.36 20.11 3.81
N GLN A 216 1.55 20.57 5.05
CA GLN A 216 2.00 19.77 6.19
C GLN A 216 0.78 19.18 6.89
N GLY A 217 0.13 18.21 6.23
CA GLY A 217 -1.09 17.59 6.74
C GLY A 217 -0.86 16.83 8.05
N THR A 218 -1.06 17.50 9.19
CA THR A 218 -1.03 16.88 10.52
C THR A 218 -1.87 17.65 11.54
N LEU A 219 -3.18 17.73 11.31
CA LEU A 219 -4.19 17.78 12.37
C LEU A 219 -5.47 17.23 11.75
N ASP A 220 -5.77 15.96 12.03
CA ASP A 220 -7.07 15.37 11.70
C ASP A 220 -8.06 16.04 12.67
N ASN A 221 -8.67 17.16 12.26
CA ASN A 221 -9.63 17.88 13.08
C ASN A 221 -10.85 16.97 13.30
N PRO A 222 -11.11 16.48 14.54
CA PRO A 222 -12.25 15.61 14.80
C PRO A 222 -13.58 16.36 14.72
N TYR A 223 -13.56 17.68 14.73
CA TYR A 223 -14.72 18.55 14.69
C TYR A 223 -14.83 19.20 13.30
N SER A 224 -15.80 18.79 12.49
CA SER A 224 -16.05 19.44 11.19
C SER A 224 -17.13 20.51 11.33
N PRO A 225 -17.01 21.65 10.62
CA PRO A 225 -18.12 22.59 10.51
C PRO A 225 -19.39 21.89 10.04
N HIS A 226 -20.50 22.13 10.70
CA HIS A 226 -21.80 21.53 10.41
C HIS A 226 -22.92 22.52 10.71
N PHE A 227 -24.11 22.23 10.19
CA PHE A 227 -25.31 22.98 10.55
C PHE A 227 -25.79 22.55 11.93
N ASP A 228 -26.33 23.49 12.68
CA ASP A 228 -26.99 23.19 13.94
C ASP A 228 -28.19 22.25 13.70
N SER A 229 -28.26 21.13 14.42
CA SER A 229 -29.37 20.18 14.31
C SER A 229 -30.66 20.71 14.91
N ASP A 230 -30.54 21.66 15.84
CA ASP A 230 -31.65 22.19 16.62
C ASP A 230 -32.29 23.42 15.94
N ASP A 231 -31.65 23.96 14.90
CA ASP A 231 -32.18 25.04 14.08
C ASP A 231 -33.11 24.49 12.97
N PRO A 232 -34.44 24.74 13.03
CA PRO A 232 -35.39 24.28 12.02
C PRO A 232 -35.15 24.91 10.64
N THR A 233 -34.47 26.06 10.57
CA THR A 233 -34.16 26.75 9.32
C THR A 233 -32.89 26.21 8.65
N ARG A 234 -32.08 25.40 9.36
CA ARG A 234 -30.77 24.90 8.92
C ARG A 234 -29.89 26.01 8.36
N SER A 235 -29.99 27.21 8.92
CA SER A 235 -29.25 28.36 8.46
C SER A 235 -28.04 28.61 9.36
N THR A 236 -28.13 28.27 10.64
CA THR A 236 -27.08 28.47 11.63
C THR A 236 -25.95 27.43 11.47
N LEU A 237 -24.72 27.94 11.35
CA LEU A 237 -23.51 27.11 11.29
C LEU A 237 -22.77 27.07 12.63
N ILE A 238 -22.25 25.90 12.95
CA ILE A 238 -21.36 25.65 14.08
C ILE A 238 -19.96 25.39 13.53
N PHE A 239 -18.98 26.15 14.03
CA PHE A 239 -17.59 26.06 13.62
C PHE A 239 -16.70 25.65 14.78
N PRO A 240 -15.67 24.83 14.53
CA PRO A 240 -14.59 24.70 15.48
C PRO A 240 -13.67 25.92 15.37
N VAL A 241 -13.40 26.55 16.51
CA VAL A 241 -12.61 27.79 16.60
C VAL A 241 -11.33 27.53 17.37
N PHE A 242 -10.22 27.95 16.77
CA PHE A 242 -8.87 27.85 17.34
C PHE A 242 -8.43 29.22 17.83
N PHE A 243 -8.24 29.37 19.14
CA PHE A 243 -7.69 30.57 19.75
C PHE A 243 -6.20 30.38 20.00
N LEU A 244 -5.38 31.21 19.37
CA LEU A 244 -3.94 31.24 19.55
C LEU A 244 -3.56 32.35 20.52
N TYR A 245 -2.67 32.05 21.46
CA TYR A 245 -2.06 33.03 22.36
C TYR A 245 -0.56 33.13 22.06
N PRO A 246 -0.14 33.95 21.08
CA PRO A 246 1.24 33.95 20.58
C PRO A 246 2.30 34.20 21.66
N GLN A 247 1.99 35.08 22.63
CA GLN A 247 2.90 35.44 23.72
C GLN A 247 3.26 34.25 24.62
N TYR A 248 2.31 33.33 24.82
CA TYR A 248 2.45 32.20 25.72
C TYR A 248 2.75 30.90 24.98
N ALA A 249 2.77 30.92 23.64
CA ALA A 249 2.86 29.75 22.78
C ALA A 249 1.82 28.66 23.13
N THR A 250 0.65 29.07 23.61
CA THR A 250 -0.48 28.20 23.95
C THR A 250 -1.64 28.42 22.99
N SER A 251 -2.57 27.46 22.96
CA SER A 251 -3.79 27.54 22.15
C SER A 251 -4.94 26.80 22.79
N ASP A 252 -6.14 27.31 22.62
CA ASP A 252 -7.39 26.66 23.00
C ASP A 252 -8.22 26.32 21.77
N VAL A 253 -8.97 25.22 21.84
CA VAL A 253 -9.87 24.79 20.76
C VAL A 253 -11.28 24.67 21.31
N ILE A 254 -12.19 25.48 20.76
CA ILE A 254 -13.62 25.34 21.02
C ILE A 254 -14.21 24.53 19.86
N ALA A 255 -14.66 23.31 20.16
CA ALA A 255 -15.17 22.38 19.16
C ALA A 255 -16.46 22.84 18.48
N HIS A 256 -17.36 23.49 19.25
CA HIS A 256 -18.69 23.90 18.81
C HIS A 256 -18.90 25.37 19.11
N PHE A 257 -18.51 26.25 18.19
CA PHE A 257 -18.76 27.69 18.28
C PHE A 257 -19.91 28.06 17.33
N VAL A 258 -21.06 28.41 17.90
CA VAL A 258 -22.23 28.83 17.14
C VAL A 258 -21.98 30.22 16.54
N GLU A 259 -22.34 30.42 15.26
CA GLU A 259 -21.97 31.65 14.55
C GLU A 259 -22.60 32.94 15.10
N ASP A 260 -23.73 32.82 15.81
CA ASP A 260 -24.45 33.94 16.42
C ASP A 260 -24.00 34.24 17.85
N THR A 261 -23.04 33.46 18.38
CA THR A 261 -22.43 33.70 19.70
C THR A 261 -21.43 34.86 19.63
N THR A 262 -21.48 35.75 20.61
CA THR A 262 -20.52 36.86 20.75
C THR A 262 -19.22 36.39 21.42
N PHE A 263 -18.10 36.99 21.05
CA PHE A 263 -16.79 36.70 21.68
C PHE A 263 -16.69 37.18 23.14
N TYR A 264 -17.66 37.97 23.63
CA TYR A 264 -17.70 38.46 25.01
C TYR A 264 -17.94 37.36 26.05
N GLN A 265 -18.68 36.30 25.69
CA GLN A 265 -19.03 35.23 26.62
C GLN A 265 -17.83 34.36 27.01
N GLU A 266 -16.79 34.32 26.17
CA GLU A 266 -15.62 33.45 26.37
C GLU A 266 -14.46 34.13 27.11
N TYR A 267 -14.41 35.47 27.20
CA TYR A 267 -13.29 36.21 27.81
C TYR A 267 -13.74 37.29 28.80
N THR A 268 -13.48 37.09 30.08
CA THR A 268 -13.80 38.03 31.19
C THR A 268 -12.79 39.16 31.36
N ALA A 269 -11.58 39.05 30.80
CA ALA A 269 -10.53 40.04 31.00
C ALA A 269 -10.70 41.29 30.13
N ASN A 270 -10.67 42.47 30.76
CA ASN A 270 -10.87 43.76 30.07
C ASN A 270 -9.68 44.20 29.21
N ASN A 271 -8.50 43.60 29.40
CA ASN A 271 -7.25 43.96 28.75
C ASN A 271 -6.91 43.08 27.53
N LEU A 272 -7.80 42.21 27.04
CA LEU A 272 -7.54 41.36 25.87
C LEU A 272 -8.15 41.92 24.58
N VAL A 273 -7.43 41.74 23.47
CA VAL A 273 -7.84 42.06 22.11
C VAL A 273 -7.77 40.81 21.25
N VAL A 274 -8.78 40.61 20.41
CA VAL A 274 -8.88 39.47 19.48
C VAL A 274 -8.67 39.95 18.06
N TYR A 275 -7.84 39.24 17.30
CA TYR A 275 -7.58 39.49 15.89
C TYR A 275 -7.97 38.28 15.04
N ALA A 276 -8.67 38.53 13.93
CA ALA A 276 -8.93 37.55 12.90
C ALA A 276 -8.02 37.82 11.69
N MET A 277 -7.56 36.75 11.04
CA MET A 277 -6.79 36.82 9.80
C MET A 277 -7.69 36.46 8.61
N THR A 278 -7.69 37.28 7.58
CA THR A 278 -8.36 36.96 6.31
C THR A 278 -7.50 36.09 5.41
N HIS A 279 -8.13 35.50 4.39
CA HIS A 279 -7.47 34.74 3.34
C HIS A 279 -6.38 35.57 2.63
N ARG A 280 -6.61 36.87 2.40
CA ARG A 280 -5.60 37.80 1.86
C ARG A 280 -4.64 38.38 2.90
N ARG A 281 -4.51 37.75 4.07
CA ARG A 281 -3.60 38.17 5.16
C ARG A 281 -3.87 39.61 5.60
N ARG A 282 -5.13 40.00 5.75
CA ARG A 282 -5.55 41.24 6.43
C ARG A 282 -5.86 40.92 7.90
N LEU A 283 -5.41 41.79 8.80
CA LEU A 283 -5.76 41.71 10.22
C LEU A 283 -7.04 42.51 10.49
N LEU A 284 -8.04 41.83 11.04
CA LEU A 284 -9.27 42.43 11.51
C LEU A 284 -9.30 42.41 13.03
N LYS A 285 -9.42 43.58 13.65
CA LYS A 285 -9.63 43.68 15.09
C LYS A 285 -11.09 43.32 15.40
N VAL A 286 -11.30 42.23 16.14
CA VAL A 286 -12.64 41.73 16.49
C VAL A 286 -13.11 42.43 17.77
N GLY A 287 -14.22 43.14 17.69
CA GLY A 287 -14.85 43.77 18.84
C GLY A 287 -15.53 42.74 19.74
N LYS A 288 -15.50 42.94 21.06
CA LYS A 288 -16.05 41.96 22.02
C LYS A 288 -17.54 41.66 21.81
N LYS A 289 -18.32 42.66 21.38
CA LYS A 289 -19.77 42.53 21.11
C LYS A 289 -20.10 41.98 19.72
N MET A 290 -19.10 41.73 18.87
CA MET A 290 -19.33 41.17 17.54
C MET A 290 -19.64 39.67 17.67
N THR A 291 -20.58 39.19 16.86
CA THR A 291 -20.78 37.75 16.64
C THR A 291 -19.80 37.24 15.57
N LEU A 292 -19.60 35.93 15.49
CA LEU A 292 -18.79 35.37 14.39
C LEU A 292 -19.41 35.71 13.02
N ARG A 293 -20.73 35.72 12.92
CA ARG A 293 -21.45 36.19 11.72
C ARG A 293 -21.10 37.63 11.34
N ASP A 294 -20.99 38.53 12.32
CA ASP A 294 -20.57 39.92 12.09
C ASP A 294 -19.11 40.01 11.64
N VAL A 295 -18.23 39.16 12.19
CA VAL A 295 -16.82 39.10 11.77
C VAL A 295 -16.70 38.62 10.33
N CYS A 296 -17.46 37.60 9.90
CA CYS A 296 -17.51 37.16 8.51
C CYS A 296 -17.97 38.29 7.57
N LYS A 297 -18.99 39.05 7.96
CA LYS A 297 -19.47 40.22 7.20
C LYS A 297 -18.41 41.33 7.12
N ALA A 298 -17.72 41.61 8.22
CA ALA A 298 -16.66 42.63 8.28
C ALA A 298 -15.40 42.21 7.53
N ALA A 299 -15.13 40.90 7.42
CA ALA A 299 -14.01 40.37 6.66
C ALA A 299 -14.15 40.56 5.16
N ARG A 300 -15.37 40.78 4.66
CA ARG A 300 -15.66 41.08 3.26
C ARG A 300 -15.13 42.45 2.87
N GLU A 301 -14.26 42.49 1.89
CA GLU A 301 -13.84 43.73 1.22
C GLU A 301 -14.77 44.00 0.02
N LYS A 302 -15.33 45.21 -0.10
CA LYS A 302 -16.37 45.54 -1.09
C LYS A 302 -15.83 45.86 -2.49
N ASP A 303 -14.56 46.23 -2.59
CA ASP A 303 -14.01 46.91 -3.78
C ASP A 303 -12.98 46.08 -4.57
N VAL A 304 -12.76 44.81 -4.22
CA VAL A 304 -11.77 43.96 -4.90
C VAL A 304 -12.33 42.58 -5.20
N GLU A 305 -12.33 42.18 -6.47
CA GLU A 305 -12.71 40.83 -6.93
C GLU A 305 -11.45 39.95 -7.13
N PRO A 306 -11.41 38.70 -6.62
CA PRO A 306 -12.43 38.05 -5.78
C PRO A 306 -12.46 38.61 -4.35
N ALA A 307 -13.66 38.82 -3.80
CA ALA A 307 -13.85 39.39 -2.46
C ALA A 307 -13.00 38.68 -1.37
N ASP A 308 -12.38 39.45 -0.47
CA ASP A 308 -11.66 38.89 0.69
C ASP A 308 -12.65 38.30 1.71
N GLY A 309 -12.16 37.42 2.58
CA GLY A 309 -12.97 36.73 3.57
C GLY A 309 -12.15 35.97 4.60
N LEU A 310 -12.79 35.31 5.57
CA LEU A 310 -12.06 34.55 6.59
C LEU A 310 -11.51 33.24 6.02
N GLU A 311 -10.33 32.87 6.49
CA GLU A 311 -9.70 31.60 6.16
C GLU A 311 -10.07 30.51 7.17
N ILE A 312 -10.56 29.37 6.69
CA ILE A 312 -10.70 28.15 7.49
C ILE A 312 -9.46 27.30 7.23
N LYS A 313 -8.50 27.32 8.16
CA LYS A 313 -7.25 26.60 8.04
C LYS A 313 -7.37 25.23 8.71
N ASP A 314 -7.18 24.17 7.94
CA ASP A 314 -7.24 22.77 8.42
C ASP A 314 -8.54 22.45 9.19
N GLY A 315 -9.65 23.07 8.77
CA GLY A 315 -10.98 22.88 9.35
C GLY A 315 -11.33 23.82 10.51
N TYR A 316 -10.41 24.68 10.98
CA TYR A 316 -10.63 25.62 12.08
C TYR A 316 -10.67 27.08 11.60
N LEU A 317 -11.51 27.89 12.24
CA LEU A 317 -11.37 29.35 12.20
C LEU A 317 -10.36 29.78 13.26
N THR A 318 -9.31 30.50 12.85
CA THR A 318 -8.21 30.86 13.74
C THR A 318 -8.29 32.33 14.18
N PHE A 319 -8.22 32.56 15.48
CA PHE A 319 -8.15 33.90 16.08
C PHE A 319 -6.92 34.02 16.97
N ALA A 320 -6.24 35.17 16.91
CA ALA A 320 -5.14 35.50 17.80
C ALA A 320 -5.64 36.38 18.95
N VAL A 321 -5.34 35.99 20.18
CA VAL A 321 -5.73 36.71 21.40
C VAL A 321 -4.47 37.29 22.04
N LEU A 322 -4.46 38.60 22.27
CA LEU A 322 -3.29 39.34 22.74
C LEU A 322 -3.66 40.32 23.86
N PRO A 323 -2.79 40.52 24.86
CA PRO A 323 -2.95 41.62 25.81
C PRO A 323 -2.75 42.97 25.14
N ARG A 324 -3.64 43.92 25.46
CA ARG A 324 -3.58 45.31 24.99
C ARG A 324 -2.32 45.99 25.52
N GLY A 325 -1.55 46.60 24.62
CA GLY A 325 -0.34 47.36 24.99
C GLY A 325 0.84 47.11 24.06
N SER A 326 2.05 47.03 24.62
CA SER A 326 3.29 46.85 23.84
C SER A 326 3.32 45.54 23.07
N GLU A 327 2.75 44.47 23.62
CA GLU A 327 2.76 43.13 23.03
C GLU A 327 1.82 43.03 21.81
N GLU A 328 0.62 43.64 21.88
CA GLU A 328 -0.28 43.82 20.73
C GLU A 328 0.46 44.55 19.59
N GLN A 329 1.14 45.66 19.90
CA GLN A 329 1.82 46.45 18.89
C GLN A 329 2.99 45.71 18.24
N ARG A 330 3.83 45.03 19.04
CA ARG A 330 4.95 44.21 18.56
C ARG A 330 4.49 43.12 17.59
N TRP A 331 3.44 42.39 17.96
CA TRP A 331 2.91 41.30 17.14
C TRP A 331 2.29 41.82 15.83
N VAL A 332 1.54 42.93 15.88
CA VAL A 332 0.97 43.56 14.68
C VAL A 332 2.06 44.05 13.74
N ASP A 333 3.15 44.63 14.27
CA ASP A 333 4.25 45.12 13.45
C ASP A 333 5.06 43.97 12.83
N GLU A 334 5.27 42.88 13.56
CA GLU A 334 5.86 41.64 13.04
C GLU A 334 5.00 41.01 11.92
N PHE A 335 3.68 40.96 12.11
CA PHE A 335 2.76 40.49 11.09
C PHE A 335 2.80 41.34 9.82
N LYS A 336 2.88 42.67 9.95
CA LYS A 336 3.01 43.57 8.79
C LYS A 336 4.34 43.37 8.06
N ARG A 337 5.44 43.12 8.77
CA ARG A 337 6.75 42.84 8.15
C ARG A 337 6.72 41.55 7.34
N THR A 338 6.19 40.47 7.91
CA THR A 338 6.08 39.17 7.23
C THR A 338 5.17 39.22 6.00
N LYS A 339 4.11 40.04 6.04
CA LYS A 339 3.27 40.33 4.86
C LYS A 339 4.07 40.94 3.70
N THR A 340 4.90 41.95 3.96
CA THR A 340 5.69 42.64 2.92
C THR A 340 6.71 41.71 2.26
N SER A 341 7.34 40.81 3.02
CA SER A 341 8.31 39.83 2.53
C SER A 341 7.68 38.80 1.59
N GLN A 342 6.45 38.34 1.85
CA GLN A 342 5.75 37.38 0.99
C GLN A 342 5.13 38.01 -0.27
N SER A 343 4.71 39.28 -0.23
CA SER A 343 4.22 39.99 -1.42
C SER A 343 5.29 40.15 -2.51
N LEU A 344 6.57 40.26 -2.12
CA LEU A 344 7.70 40.36 -3.06
C LEU A 344 8.01 39.02 -3.75
N GLU A 345 7.74 37.87 -3.11
CA GLU A 345 7.88 36.54 -3.73
C GLU A 345 6.74 36.23 -4.71
N THR A 346 5.53 36.75 -4.48
CA THR A 346 4.38 36.52 -5.37
C THR A 346 4.41 37.32 -6.68
N ASP A 347 5.16 38.43 -6.74
CA ASP A 347 5.27 39.23 -7.97
C ASP A 347 6.31 38.67 -8.95
N HIS A 348 7.30 37.88 -8.48
CA HIS A 348 8.21 37.12 -9.35
C HIS A 348 7.57 35.87 -9.98
N ALA A 349 6.41 35.43 -9.47
CA ALA A 349 5.73 34.22 -9.93
C ALA A 349 4.71 34.47 -11.06
N LYS A 350 4.58 35.70 -11.58
CA LYS A 350 3.58 36.08 -12.60
C LYS A 350 4.11 36.22 -14.03
N ASP A 351 5.41 36.03 -14.28
CA ASP A 351 6.02 36.19 -15.61
C ASP A 351 6.43 34.87 -16.29
N ILE A 352 5.78 33.74 -15.97
CA ILE A 352 5.93 32.49 -16.73
C ILE A 352 4.54 31.93 -17.11
N ASP A 353 3.81 32.67 -17.95
CA ASP A 353 2.73 32.11 -18.74
C ASP A 353 2.58 32.87 -20.08
N LYS A 354 3.47 32.56 -21.03
CA LYS A 354 3.22 32.78 -22.46
C LYS A 354 3.64 31.55 -23.22
N GLY A 355 2.66 30.92 -23.87
CA GLY A 355 2.78 29.63 -24.53
C GLY A 355 3.91 29.54 -25.54
N VAL A 356 4.55 28.37 -25.55
CA VAL A 356 5.37 27.91 -26.67
C VAL A 356 4.80 26.58 -27.17
N LYS A 357 4.61 26.57 -28.48
CA LYS A 357 3.98 25.54 -29.32
C LYS A 357 4.60 24.16 -29.11
N LEU A 358 3.75 23.14 -29.19
CA LEU A 358 4.12 21.74 -29.41
C LEU A 358 4.97 21.64 -30.70
N GLY A 359 6.27 21.43 -30.53
CA GLY A 359 7.19 20.94 -31.56
C GLY A 359 7.40 19.43 -31.45
N PRO A 360 7.88 18.75 -32.51
CA PRO A 360 7.93 17.30 -32.60
C PRO A 360 8.94 16.69 -31.60
N PRO A 361 8.85 15.38 -31.27
CA PRO A 361 9.70 14.78 -30.27
C PRO A 361 11.15 14.74 -30.78
N CYS A 362 12.03 15.51 -30.15
CA CYS A 362 13.46 15.42 -30.33
C CYS A 362 13.97 14.17 -29.60
N LEU A 363 14.42 13.19 -30.40
CA LEU A 363 15.29 12.11 -29.99
C LEU A 363 16.60 12.69 -29.43
N SER A 364 16.95 12.40 -28.17
CA SER A 364 18.33 12.52 -27.69
C SER A 364 18.60 11.60 -26.50
N THR A 365 19.09 10.41 -26.83
CA THR A 365 20.37 9.84 -26.37
C THR A 365 20.89 10.26 -24.99
N THR A 366 20.36 9.68 -23.92
CA THR A 366 21.19 9.32 -22.75
C THR A 366 20.68 7.99 -22.22
N ARG A 367 21.44 6.93 -22.50
CA ARG A 367 21.06 5.51 -22.33
C ARG A 367 20.78 5.09 -20.87
N SER A 368 20.98 6.01 -19.92
CA SER A 368 21.02 5.75 -18.48
C SER A 368 19.76 6.19 -17.72
N PHE A 369 18.83 6.91 -18.36
CA PHE A 369 17.59 7.32 -17.72
C PHE A 369 16.35 6.76 -18.42
N VAL A 370 15.42 6.29 -17.58
CA VAL A 370 13.99 6.03 -17.83
C VAL A 370 13.59 4.59 -18.22
N PRO A 371 12.99 3.83 -17.28
CA PRO A 371 11.90 2.91 -17.59
C PRO A 371 10.60 3.69 -17.87
N ALA A 372 9.68 3.13 -18.66
CA ALA A 372 8.46 3.73 -19.22
C ALA A 372 7.46 4.47 -18.29
N ASN A 373 7.76 4.68 -17.00
CA ASN A 373 6.93 5.32 -15.99
C ASN A 373 7.65 6.40 -15.15
N ALA A 374 8.79 6.95 -15.59
CA ALA A 374 9.43 8.06 -14.89
C ALA A 374 8.61 9.37 -15.04
N PRO A 375 8.56 10.23 -14.01
CA PRO A 375 7.92 11.55 -14.14
C PRO A 375 8.59 12.34 -15.28
N GLN A 376 7.79 12.97 -16.13
CA GLN A 376 8.26 13.83 -17.23
C GLN A 376 8.77 15.18 -16.70
N THR A 377 9.79 15.13 -15.84
CA THR A 377 10.51 16.29 -15.34
C THR A 377 11.85 16.34 -16.05
N SER A 378 12.30 17.53 -16.47
CA SER A 378 13.64 17.72 -16.99
C SER A 378 14.67 17.28 -15.94
N PRO A 379 15.77 16.62 -16.34
CA PRO A 379 16.77 16.12 -15.41
C PRO A 379 17.43 17.26 -14.64
N ASP A 380 17.66 17.04 -13.35
CA ASP A 380 18.31 18.01 -12.47
C ASP A 380 19.82 18.10 -12.76
N GLU A 381 20.48 19.19 -12.37
CA GLU A 381 21.93 19.37 -12.59
C GLU A 381 22.73 18.24 -11.90
N THR A 382 22.26 17.81 -10.73
CA THR A 382 22.84 16.72 -9.94
C THR A 382 22.69 15.37 -10.65
N GLU A 383 21.56 15.13 -11.31
CA GLU A 383 21.28 13.92 -12.08
C GLU A 383 22.16 13.83 -13.32
N THR A 384 22.31 14.94 -14.04
CA THR A 384 23.16 15.04 -15.22
C THR A 384 24.63 14.78 -14.85
N SER A 385 25.11 15.39 -13.76
CA SER A 385 26.47 15.20 -13.25
C SER A 385 26.74 13.75 -12.84
N LEU A 386 25.79 13.12 -12.14
CA LEU A 386 25.91 11.72 -11.72
C LEU A 386 25.89 10.76 -12.91
N ALA A 387 25.05 11.01 -13.90
CA ALA A 387 24.96 10.17 -15.08
C ALA A 387 26.24 10.22 -15.93
N GLN A 388 26.82 11.41 -16.07
CA GLN A 388 28.13 11.54 -16.71
C GLN A 388 29.20 10.75 -15.94
N ALA A 389 29.22 10.85 -14.61
CA ALA A 389 30.15 10.09 -13.79
C ALA A 389 29.97 8.56 -13.94
N LEU A 390 28.74 8.06 -14.05
CA LEU A 390 28.48 6.63 -14.29
C LEU A 390 28.95 6.17 -15.68
N ILE A 391 28.78 7.00 -16.72
CA ILE A 391 29.28 6.71 -18.07
C ILE A 391 30.80 6.69 -18.09
N ASP A 392 31.44 7.64 -17.41
CA ASP A 392 32.89 7.68 -17.27
C ASP A 392 33.41 6.41 -16.56
N LEU A 393 32.70 5.93 -15.54
CA LEU A 393 33.06 4.69 -14.83
C LEU A 393 32.86 3.45 -15.71
N GLU A 394 31.80 3.40 -16.51
CA GLU A 394 31.59 2.32 -17.49
C GLU A 394 32.74 2.24 -18.51
N ASN A 395 33.26 3.40 -18.93
CA ASN A 395 34.32 3.47 -19.93
C ASN A 395 35.73 3.24 -19.37
N ASN A 396 36.01 3.75 -18.16
CA ASN A 396 37.36 3.77 -17.60
C ASN A 396 37.66 2.57 -16.68
N VAL A 397 36.65 1.91 -16.11
CA VAL A 397 36.83 0.76 -15.20
C VAL A 397 36.32 -0.53 -15.87
N PRO A 398 37.20 -1.33 -16.49
CA PRO A 398 36.79 -2.50 -17.27
C PRO A 398 36.04 -3.55 -16.43
N GLU A 399 36.36 -3.65 -15.13
CA GLU A 399 35.70 -4.58 -14.20
C GLU A 399 34.22 -4.24 -13.93
N LEU A 400 33.85 -2.95 -13.94
CA LEU A 400 32.49 -2.50 -13.68
C LEU A 400 31.66 -2.37 -14.97
N LYS A 401 32.30 -2.35 -16.14
CA LYS A 401 31.67 -2.15 -17.43
C LYS A 401 30.56 -3.16 -17.74
N ALA A 402 30.83 -4.45 -17.52
CA ALA A 402 29.86 -5.51 -17.77
C ALA A 402 28.65 -5.44 -16.82
N GLU A 403 28.88 -5.01 -15.58
CA GLU A 403 27.87 -4.96 -14.53
C GLU A 403 27.05 -3.67 -14.55
N LEU A 404 27.64 -2.53 -14.95
CA LEU A 404 26.97 -1.22 -15.01
C LEU A 404 26.10 -1.04 -16.27
N ARG A 405 26.50 -1.61 -17.42
CA ARG A 405 25.78 -1.47 -18.68
C ARG A 405 24.27 -1.81 -18.62
N PRO A 406 23.81 -2.87 -17.93
CA PRO A 406 22.37 -3.17 -17.83
C PRO A 406 21.66 -2.36 -16.73
N LEU A 407 22.38 -1.59 -15.91
CA LEU A 407 21.83 -0.90 -14.75
C LEU A 407 21.39 0.51 -15.11
N GLN A 408 20.30 0.93 -14.45
CA GLN A 408 19.71 2.25 -14.64
C GLN A 408 19.40 2.87 -13.28
N ILE A 409 19.43 4.20 -13.24
CA ILE A 409 18.99 4.97 -12.08
C ILE A 409 17.66 5.64 -12.40
N SER A 410 16.81 5.80 -11.38
CA SER A 410 15.50 6.45 -11.51
C SER A 410 15.58 7.96 -11.34
N ALA A 411 16.35 8.42 -10.35
CA ALA A 411 16.52 9.82 -10.00
C ALA A 411 17.75 9.98 -9.10
N ALA A 412 18.24 11.20 -8.92
CA ALA A 412 19.23 11.53 -7.90
C ALA A 412 18.83 12.82 -7.19
N ARG A 413 19.13 12.92 -5.89
CA ARG A 413 18.85 14.12 -5.10
C ARG A 413 19.99 14.44 -4.16
N GLU A 414 20.27 15.72 -4.00
CA GLU A 414 21.21 16.21 -3.00
C GLU A 414 20.48 16.55 -1.70
N VAL A 415 21.07 16.17 -0.57
CA VAL A 415 20.53 16.37 0.78
C VAL A 415 21.62 16.94 1.68
N ASP A 416 21.30 18.02 2.39
CA ASP A 416 22.21 18.62 3.38
C ASP A 416 22.26 17.76 4.65
N VAL A 417 23.49 17.48 5.11
CA VAL A 417 23.77 16.67 6.29
C VAL A 417 24.18 17.56 7.45
N ARG A 418 23.92 17.12 8.69
CA ARG A 418 24.46 17.79 9.89
C ARG A 418 25.99 17.87 9.79
N GLY A 419 26.56 19.03 10.14
CA GLY A 419 28.00 19.27 10.04
C GLY A 419 28.48 19.85 8.70
N GLY A 420 27.57 20.35 7.86
CA GLY A 420 27.91 21.12 6.65
C GLY A 420 28.34 20.28 5.44
N LYS A 421 28.35 18.94 5.57
CA LYS A 421 28.54 18.01 4.47
C LYS A 421 27.25 17.83 3.67
N LYS A 422 27.37 17.35 2.44
CA LYS A 422 26.21 17.01 1.60
C LYS A 422 26.20 15.52 1.27
N ALA A 423 25.02 14.98 1.00
CA ALA A 423 24.85 13.59 0.58
C ALA A 423 24.07 13.53 -0.73
N ILE A 424 24.56 12.74 -1.67
CA ILE A 424 23.86 12.42 -2.93
C ILE A 424 23.12 11.10 -2.71
N VAL A 425 21.79 11.18 -2.79
CA VAL A 425 20.89 10.02 -2.71
C VAL A 425 20.52 9.59 -4.12
N VAL A 426 20.98 8.41 -4.51
CA VAL A 426 20.73 7.81 -5.83
C VAL A 426 19.55 6.85 -5.72
N PHE A 427 18.47 7.14 -6.45
CA PHE A 427 17.28 6.32 -6.48
C PHE A 427 17.38 5.23 -7.54
N VAL A 428 17.32 3.97 -7.12
CA VAL A 428 17.47 2.80 -7.99
C VAL A 428 16.12 2.10 -8.20
N PRO A 429 15.75 1.64 -9.41
CA PRO A 429 14.56 0.83 -9.60
C PRO A 429 14.59 -0.44 -8.74
N VAL A 430 13.51 -0.74 -8.01
CA VAL A 430 13.42 -1.91 -7.11
C VAL A 430 13.88 -3.24 -7.76
N PRO A 431 13.52 -3.56 -9.02
CA PRO A 431 13.99 -4.80 -9.66
C PRO A 431 15.50 -4.91 -9.82
N GLN A 432 16.21 -3.78 -9.93
CA GLN A 432 17.65 -3.72 -10.14
C GLN A 432 18.46 -3.59 -8.85
N LEU A 433 17.81 -3.36 -7.70
CA LEU A 433 18.48 -3.13 -6.41
C LEU A 433 19.48 -4.24 -6.05
N LYS A 434 19.12 -5.51 -6.24
CA LYS A 434 20.02 -6.64 -5.96
C LYS A 434 21.28 -6.64 -6.83
N ALA A 435 21.17 -6.16 -8.06
CA ALA A 435 22.33 -6.04 -8.95
C ALA A 435 23.23 -4.87 -8.55
N PHE A 436 22.63 -3.74 -8.12
CA PHE A 436 23.38 -2.65 -7.50
C PHE A 436 24.12 -3.08 -6.23
N HIS A 437 23.48 -3.82 -5.33
CA HIS A 437 24.11 -4.30 -4.09
C HIS A 437 25.41 -5.09 -4.32
N LYS A 438 25.50 -5.88 -5.41
CA LYS A 438 26.72 -6.63 -5.77
C LYS A 438 27.92 -5.74 -6.08
N ILE A 439 27.66 -4.53 -6.59
CA ILE A 439 28.70 -3.60 -7.03
C ILE A 439 28.81 -2.36 -6.14
N GLN A 440 27.88 -2.18 -5.20
CA GLN A 440 27.67 -0.94 -4.45
C GLN A 440 28.91 -0.50 -3.68
N GLN A 441 29.62 -1.40 -3.00
CA GLN A 441 30.85 -1.01 -2.28
C GLN A 441 31.92 -0.42 -3.22
N ARG A 442 32.14 -1.05 -4.38
CA ARG A 442 33.10 -0.59 -5.40
C ARG A 442 32.63 0.72 -6.02
N LEU A 443 31.35 0.79 -6.38
CA LEU A 443 30.72 1.94 -7.01
C LEU A 443 30.71 3.17 -6.10
N THR A 444 30.35 3.02 -4.82
CA THR A 444 30.37 4.09 -3.83
C THR A 444 31.78 4.66 -3.69
N ARG A 445 32.82 3.81 -3.61
CA ARG A 445 34.20 4.28 -3.52
C ARG A 445 34.63 5.12 -4.72
N GLU A 446 34.31 4.70 -5.94
CA GLU A 446 34.69 5.44 -7.14
C GLU A 446 33.86 6.73 -7.33
N LEU A 447 32.58 6.71 -6.95
CA LEU A 447 31.73 7.91 -6.98
C LEU A 447 32.13 8.93 -5.92
N GLU A 448 32.50 8.50 -4.70
CA GLU A 448 32.98 9.40 -3.65
C GLU A 448 34.32 10.06 -4.00
N LYS A 449 35.17 9.42 -4.83
CA LYS A 449 36.37 10.07 -5.39
C LYS A 449 36.03 11.18 -6.38
N LYS A 450 34.97 11.01 -7.17
CA LYS A 450 34.51 11.99 -8.17
C LYS A 450 33.74 13.15 -7.53
N PHE A 451 32.96 12.85 -6.48
CA PHE A 451 32.19 13.83 -5.71
C PHE A 451 32.83 14.03 -4.34
N SER A 452 33.99 14.70 -4.33
CA SER A 452 34.69 15.06 -3.09
C SER A 452 33.75 15.83 -2.15
N ASP A 453 33.84 15.55 -0.85
CA ASP A 453 33.01 16.13 0.22
C ASP A 453 31.51 15.76 0.17
N ARG A 454 31.10 14.81 -0.68
CA ARG A 454 29.72 14.32 -0.75
C ARG A 454 29.64 12.82 -0.47
N HIS A 455 28.77 12.42 0.45
CA HIS A 455 28.49 11.00 0.69
C HIS A 455 27.51 10.47 -0.35
N VAL A 456 27.84 9.34 -0.99
CA VAL A 456 26.98 8.73 -2.01
C VAL A 456 26.23 7.55 -1.40
N ILE A 457 24.90 7.60 -1.45
CA ILE A 457 24.00 6.63 -0.83
C ILE A 457 22.98 6.14 -1.85
N PHE A 458 22.78 4.82 -1.93
CA PHE A 458 21.83 4.20 -2.84
C PHE A 458 20.54 3.82 -2.09
N VAL A 459 19.39 4.17 -2.66
CA VAL A 459 18.07 3.83 -2.09
C VAL A 459 17.15 3.37 -3.21
N ALA A 460 16.37 2.31 -2.98
CA ALA A 460 15.41 1.88 -3.99
C ALA A 460 14.21 2.86 -4.09
N GLN A 461 13.78 3.17 -5.31
CA GLN A 461 12.60 3.98 -5.59
C GLN A 461 11.31 3.19 -5.28
N ARG A 462 10.82 3.29 -4.04
CA ARG A 462 9.63 2.56 -3.57
C ARG A 462 8.38 3.45 -3.58
N ARG A 463 7.32 3.01 -4.28
CA ARG A 463 6.04 3.73 -4.32
C ARG A 463 5.12 3.33 -3.18
N MET A 464 4.92 4.24 -2.22
CA MET A 464 3.94 4.12 -1.14
C MET A 464 2.51 4.31 -1.67
N LEU A 465 1.60 3.43 -1.29
CA LEU A 465 0.16 3.64 -1.51
C LEU A 465 -0.46 4.29 -0.27
N SER A 466 -1.58 5.00 -0.36
CA SER A 466 -2.28 5.47 0.84
C SER A 466 -2.99 4.31 1.55
N LYS A 467 -3.26 4.43 2.85
CA LYS A 467 -4.14 3.48 3.54
C LYS A 467 -5.55 3.69 2.96
N PRO A 468 -6.22 2.65 2.41
CA PRO A 468 -7.58 2.82 1.95
C PRO A 468 -8.44 3.19 3.15
N THR A 469 -9.08 4.36 3.08
CA THR A 469 -10.10 4.79 4.04
C THR A 469 -11.42 4.12 3.71
N ARG A 470 -12.42 4.21 4.59
CA ARG A 470 -13.76 3.65 4.37
C ARG A 470 -14.40 4.12 3.05
N ASN A 471 -13.99 5.29 2.56
CA ASN A 471 -14.49 5.91 1.33
C ASN A 471 -13.60 5.62 0.09
N SER A 472 -12.60 4.76 0.23
CA SER A 472 -11.69 4.41 -0.86
C SER A 472 -12.40 3.56 -1.92
N ARG A 473 -12.29 3.97 -3.19
CA ARG A 473 -12.80 3.22 -4.35
C ARG A 473 -11.84 2.13 -4.84
N THR A 474 -10.76 1.84 -4.10
CA THR A 474 -9.74 0.86 -4.51
C THR A 474 -10.27 -0.56 -4.34
N LYS A 475 -10.58 -1.23 -5.47
CA LYS A 475 -11.09 -2.61 -5.49
C LYS A 475 -10.04 -3.66 -5.10
N GLN A 476 -8.77 -3.40 -5.41
CA GLN A 476 -7.68 -4.34 -5.13
C GLN A 476 -7.06 -4.08 -3.76
N LYS A 477 -6.81 -5.14 -2.99
CA LYS A 477 -6.14 -5.04 -1.69
C LYS A 477 -4.73 -4.47 -1.86
N ARG A 478 -4.41 -3.44 -1.06
CA ARG A 478 -3.07 -2.84 -1.00
C ARG A 478 -2.02 -3.92 -0.63
N PRO A 479 -0.94 -4.09 -1.43
CA PRO A 479 0.17 -4.97 -1.07
C PRO A 479 0.90 -4.48 0.20
N ARG A 480 1.30 -5.42 1.08
CA ARG A 480 2.05 -5.09 2.31
C ARG A 480 3.38 -4.39 2.02
N SER A 481 4.08 -4.78 0.96
CA SER A 481 5.33 -4.18 0.51
C SER A 481 5.21 -2.70 0.12
N ARG A 482 3.99 -2.22 -0.13
CA ARG A 482 3.68 -0.81 -0.44
C ARG A 482 3.06 -0.09 0.74
N THR A 483 3.19 -0.65 1.95
CA THR A 483 2.80 0.00 3.21
C THR A 483 3.80 1.07 3.62
N LEU A 484 3.36 2.15 4.28
CA LEU A 484 4.27 3.19 4.76
C LEU A 484 5.34 2.59 5.68
N THR A 485 4.92 1.76 6.63
CA THR A 485 5.83 1.05 7.55
C THR A 485 6.83 0.17 6.82
N SER A 486 6.38 -0.70 5.91
CA SER A 486 7.27 -1.60 5.17
C SER A 486 8.24 -0.83 4.27
N VAL A 487 7.79 0.25 3.62
CA VAL A 487 8.69 1.09 2.80
C VAL A 487 9.73 1.78 3.68
N HIS A 488 9.34 2.34 4.83
CA HIS A 488 10.27 2.98 5.75
C HIS A 488 11.30 2.01 6.34
N GLU A 489 10.91 0.76 6.61
CA GLU A 489 11.82 -0.29 7.05
C GLU A 489 12.82 -0.67 5.95
N LYS A 490 12.34 -0.81 4.72
CA LYS A 490 13.19 -1.14 3.58
C LYS A 490 14.07 0.02 3.12
N ILE A 491 13.71 1.27 3.42
CA ILE A 491 14.63 2.41 3.24
C ILE A 491 15.77 2.33 4.27
N LEU A 492 15.48 1.98 5.53
CA LEU A 492 16.55 1.81 6.53
C LEU A 492 17.57 0.75 6.11
N GLU A 493 17.10 -0.40 5.63
CA GLU A 493 17.97 -1.48 5.14
C GLU A 493 18.85 -1.03 3.97
N ASP A 494 18.30 -0.30 3.00
CA ASP A 494 19.09 0.20 1.85
C ASP A 494 20.14 1.23 2.28
N LEU A 495 19.80 2.12 3.23
CA LEU A 495 20.72 3.17 3.69
C LEU A 495 21.97 2.59 4.34
N VAL A 496 21.84 1.51 5.11
CA VAL A 496 22.95 0.95 5.91
C VAL A 496 23.68 -0.20 5.21
N PHE A 497 23.26 -0.58 4.00
CA PHE A 497 23.98 -1.57 3.20
C PHE A 497 25.45 -1.13 3.00
N PRO A 498 26.45 -2.01 3.24
CA PRO A 498 26.41 -3.49 3.31
C PRO A 498 26.02 -4.10 4.67
N THR A 499 25.93 -3.32 5.73
CA THR A 499 25.73 -3.84 7.09
C THR A 499 24.28 -4.21 7.35
N GLU A 500 24.09 -5.22 8.20
CA GLU A 500 22.78 -5.66 8.63
C GLU A 500 22.33 -4.95 9.91
N ILE A 501 21.01 -4.75 10.02
CA ILE A 501 20.41 -4.18 11.22
C ILE A 501 20.17 -5.30 12.23
N VAL A 502 20.94 -5.33 13.31
CA VAL A 502 20.84 -6.30 14.41
C VAL A 502 19.61 -6.03 15.28
N GLY A 503 19.29 -4.75 15.50
CA GLY A 503 18.21 -4.38 16.40
C GLY A 503 17.56 -3.04 16.07
N LYS A 504 16.31 -2.87 16.48
CA LYS A 504 15.59 -1.60 16.41
C LYS A 504 14.88 -1.36 17.74
N ARG A 505 15.06 -0.18 18.31
CA ARG A 505 14.38 0.26 19.54
C ARG A 505 13.76 1.62 19.29
N MET A 506 12.55 1.85 19.79
CA MET A 506 11.90 3.15 19.70
C MET A 506 11.82 3.74 21.10
N ARG A 507 12.57 4.82 21.32
CA ARG A 507 12.44 5.61 22.55
C ARG A 507 11.28 6.57 22.37
N VAL A 508 10.33 6.54 23.30
CA VAL A 508 9.26 7.53 23.39
C VAL A 508 9.57 8.41 24.60
N ALA A 509 9.79 9.69 24.37
CA ALA A 509 10.05 10.64 25.45
C ALA A 509 8.72 11.12 26.08
N VAL A 510 8.81 11.80 27.22
CA VAL A 510 7.65 12.24 28.02
C VAL A 510 6.83 13.30 27.26
N ASP A 511 7.47 14.04 26.38
CA ASP A 511 6.84 14.98 25.43
C ASP A 511 6.09 14.27 24.29
N GLY A 512 6.12 12.93 24.24
CA GLY A 512 5.53 12.11 23.19
C GLY A 512 6.38 12.00 21.93
N SER A 513 7.54 12.67 21.87
CA SER A 513 8.47 12.56 20.74
C SER A 513 9.03 11.15 20.64
N LYS A 514 9.21 10.66 19.41
CA LYS A 514 9.65 9.30 19.13
C LYS A 514 10.99 9.35 18.41
N LEU A 515 11.98 8.69 19.00
CA LEU A 515 13.31 8.53 18.41
C LEU A 515 13.54 7.06 18.10
N LEU A 516 13.75 6.75 16.81
CA LEU A 516 14.10 5.39 16.40
C LEU A 516 15.61 5.19 16.57
N LYS A 517 16.01 4.24 17.41
CA LYS A 517 17.38 3.76 17.54
C LYS A 517 17.56 2.50 16.71
N VAL A 518 18.51 2.52 15.78
CA VAL A 518 18.84 1.39 14.91
C VAL A 518 20.23 0.91 15.29
N ILE A 519 20.31 -0.36 15.70
CA ILE A 519 21.54 -1.02 16.13
C ILE A 519 22.10 -1.80 14.95
N LEU A 520 23.31 -1.45 14.52
CA LEU A 520 24.02 -2.06 13.39
C LEU A 520 25.01 -3.13 13.87
N ASP A 521 25.42 -4.06 13.01
CA ASP A 521 26.46 -5.04 13.37
C ASP A 521 27.81 -4.35 13.64
N SER A 522 28.41 -4.67 14.78
CA SER A 522 29.69 -4.14 15.25
C SER A 522 30.87 -4.41 14.31
N LYS A 523 30.81 -5.46 13.49
CA LYS A 523 31.91 -5.87 12.59
C LYS A 523 32.28 -4.79 11.57
N ASP A 524 31.30 -4.01 11.15
CA ASP A 524 31.48 -3.01 10.09
C ASP A 524 31.67 -1.60 10.63
N ALA A 525 31.80 -1.43 11.95
CA ALA A 525 31.85 -0.12 12.62
C ALA A 525 32.91 0.80 12.00
N THR A 526 34.14 0.29 11.81
CA THR A 526 35.25 1.05 11.23
C THR A 526 34.96 1.56 9.80
N SER A 527 34.12 0.85 9.04
CA SER A 527 33.85 1.18 7.64
C SER A 527 32.68 2.15 7.45
N LEU A 528 31.74 2.21 8.40
CA LEU A 528 30.46 2.90 8.25
C LEU A 528 30.22 4.04 9.25
N GLU A 529 31.02 4.14 10.31
CA GLU A 529 30.89 5.17 11.36
C GLU A 529 30.89 6.59 10.77
N TYR A 530 31.71 6.85 9.76
CA TYR A 530 31.79 8.18 9.12
C TYR A 530 30.51 8.61 8.37
N LYS A 531 29.56 7.68 8.14
CA LYS A 531 28.31 7.92 7.40
C LYS A 531 27.05 7.99 8.26
N LEU A 532 27.13 7.70 9.55
CA LEU A 532 25.93 7.57 10.41
C LEU A 532 25.08 8.85 10.46
N ASP A 533 25.72 10.02 10.50
CA ASP A 533 25.03 11.32 10.48
C ASP A 533 24.34 11.59 9.12
N SER A 534 24.97 11.12 8.04
CA SER A 534 24.40 11.19 6.69
C SER A 534 23.17 10.31 6.57
N PHE A 535 23.22 9.07 7.07
CA PHE A 535 22.06 8.18 7.09
C PHE A 535 20.91 8.77 7.90
N SER A 536 21.20 9.36 9.06
CA SER A 536 20.19 10.00 9.91
C SER A 536 19.52 11.18 9.21
N SER A 537 20.31 12.04 8.56
CA SER A 537 19.83 13.21 7.84
C SER A 537 19.02 12.84 6.60
N VAL A 538 19.50 11.88 5.81
CA VAL A 538 18.80 11.36 4.63
C VAL A 538 17.50 10.68 5.04
N TYR A 539 17.50 9.83 6.07
CA TYR A 539 16.29 9.16 6.53
C TYR A 539 15.24 10.16 7.01
N ARG A 540 15.65 11.18 7.77
CA ARG A 540 14.77 12.27 8.21
C ARG A 540 14.18 13.03 7.03
N ARG A 541 14.99 13.34 6.01
CA ARG A 541 14.54 14.06 4.81
C ARG A 541 13.54 13.24 3.98
N LEU A 542 13.77 11.93 3.83
CA LEU A 542 12.93 11.04 3.04
C LEU A 542 11.64 10.63 3.76
N THR A 543 11.67 10.46 5.07
CA THR A 543 10.57 9.84 5.84
C THR A 543 9.90 10.77 6.85
N GLY A 544 10.51 11.91 7.17
CA GLY A 544 10.06 12.82 8.23
C GLY A 544 10.27 12.29 9.65
N LYS A 545 10.98 11.17 9.83
CA LYS A 545 11.21 10.55 11.15
C LYS A 545 12.66 10.72 11.59
N ASP A 546 12.84 11.04 12.87
CA ASP A 546 14.18 11.07 13.47
C ASP A 546 14.66 9.66 13.79
N VAL A 547 15.89 9.37 13.36
CA VAL A 547 16.58 8.10 13.58
C VAL A 547 18.00 8.37 14.07
N VAL A 548 18.50 7.49 14.93
CA VAL A 548 19.90 7.44 15.36
C VAL A 548 20.42 6.03 15.09
N PHE A 549 21.56 5.95 14.43
CA PHE A 549 22.27 4.68 14.21
C PHE A 549 23.37 4.56 15.25
N GLU A 550 23.43 3.42 15.94
CA GLU A 550 24.44 3.12 16.95
C GLU A 550 25.00 1.70 16.72
N PHE A 551 26.27 1.50 16.99
CA PHE A 551 26.85 0.16 17.11
C PHE A 551 26.66 -0.31 18.56
N PRO A 552 26.39 -1.60 18.80
CA PRO A 552 26.31 -2.11 20.15
C PRO A 552 27.66 -1.88 20.84
N PRO A 553 27.67 -1.44 22.11
CA PRO A 553 28.91 -1.36 22.85
C PRO A 553 29.56 -2.75 22.88
N ALA A 554 30.88 -2.81 22.73
CA ALA A 554 31.62 -4.05 22.97
C ALA A 554 31.21 -4.54 24.37
N ASN A 555 30.69 -5.78 24.47
CA ASN A 555 30.31 -6.34 25.75
C ASN A 555 31.51 -6.20 26.70
N PRO A 556 31.37 -5.54 27.86
CA PRO A 556 32.36 -5.70 28.89
C PRO A 556 32.32 -7.17 29.31
N GLU A 557 33.42 -7.89 29.07
CA GLU A 557 33.62 -9.25 29.59
C GLU A 557 33.49 -9.30 31.12
#